data_AF-A0A7Y8C5R5-F1
#
_entry.id   AF-A0A7Y8C5R5-F1
#
_cell.length_a   1.000
_cell.length_b   1.000
_cell.length_c   1.000
_cell.angle_alpha   90.00
_cell.angle_beta   90.00
_cell.angle_gamma   90.00
#
_symmetry.space_group_name_H-M   'P 1'
#
loop_
_entity.id
_entity.type
_entity.pdbx_description
1 polymer ?
#
loop_
_entity_poly.entity_id
_entity_poly.type
_entity_poly.pdbx_seq_one_letter_code
_entity_poly.pdbx_strand_id
1 'polypeptide(L)'
;MSNPQLDLGPLRSSMELTLHTHHAVRIWQGRSASEEKNGIIGLSGFVHVMSKIKRGAEQDDPYADFWMIRIQEKLEHSKDALTLIEDQLEQRMSRLPTAINVGDNLNVHPLTLPLSINTPLSFMAVYLLIDYDNIVRRLLLAHRTALIGRRDMAHWIDAVGHVLRSLCGLAQQFKFSGVTREDFITNNALAREARERFGDLPAEVLEGTCRSEFAPPIIRRRMSDRGLPEEVEVTAEERIVREYLGG
;
A
#
# COMPACT_ATOMS: atom_id res chain seq x y z
N MET A 1 -41.46 14.18 -22.64
CA MET A 1 -40.37 14.84 -21.91
C MET A 1 -39.24 13.84 -21.79
N SER A 2 -38.12 14.08 -22.47
CA SER A 2 -36.99 13.15 -22.53
C SER A 2 -36.21 13.21 -21.23
N ASN A 3 -36.04 12.07 -20.56
CA ASN A 3 -35.28 11.97 -19.32
C ASN A 3 -33.79 12.26 -19.63
N PRO A 4 -33.13 13.22 -18.95
CA PRO A 4 -31.72 13.47 -19.19
C PRO A 4 -30.91 12.24 -18.79
N GLN A 5 -30.14 11.72 -19.73
CA GLN A 5 -29.21 10.61 -19.52
C GLN A 5 -28.11 11.10 -18.55
N LEU A 6 -28.25 10.76 -17.27
CA LEU A 6 -27.27 11.09 -16.23
C LEU A 6 -26.08 10.13 -16.35
N ASP A 7 -25.21 10.39 -17.33
CA ASP A 7 -23.96 9.65 -17.51
C ASP A 7 -22.86 10.32 -16.67
N LEU A 8 -22.76 9.92 -15.40
CA LEU A 8 -21.72 10.44 -14.50
C LEU A 8 -20.39 9.76 -14.83
N GLY A 9 -19.39 10.57 -15.19
CA GLY A 9 -18.02 10.10 -15.40
C GLY A 9 -17.35 9.61 -14.10
N PRO A 10 -16.25 8.84 -14.20
CA PRO A 10 -15.55 8.33 -13.03
C PRO A 10 -14.97 9.47 -12.19
N LEU A 11 -15.07 9.37 -10.87
CA LEU A 11 -14.41 10.28 -9.93
C LEU A 11 -12.89 10.22 -10.15
N ARG A 12 -12.29 11.37 -10.45
CA ARG A 12 -10.84 11.53 -10.56
C ARG A 12 -10.37 12.60 -9.58
N SER A 13 -9.51 12.23 -8.64
CA SER A 13 -8.80 13.16 -7.77
C SER A 13 -7.37 13.27 -8.25
N SER A 14 -6.91 14.48 -8.59
CA SER A 14 -5.48 14.75 -8.74
C SER A 14 -4.87 14.77 -7.35
N MET A 15 -4.18 13.69 -6.97
CA MET A 15 -3.51 13.56 -5.67
C MET A 15 -2.04 13.92 -5.84
N GLU A 16 -1.48 14.69 -4.91
CA GLU A 16 -0.07 15.07 -4.90
C GLU A 16 0.58 14.72 -3.56
N LEU A 17 1.86 14.35 -3.58
CA LEU A 17 2.70 14.11 -2.42
C LEU A 17 3.80 15.16 -2.36
N THR A 18 3.90 15.84 -1.22
CA THR A 18 4.95 16.82 -0.96
C THR A 18 5.97 16.23 0.00
N LEU A 19 7.23 16.15 -0.42
CA LEU A 19 8.35 15.67 0.39
C LEU A 19 9.34 16.79 0.66
N HIS A 20 9.75 16.94 1.92
CA HIS A 20 10.63 18.01 2.36
C HIS A 20 12.09 17.56 2.50
N THR A 21 12.36 16.28 2.77
CA THR A 21 13.73 15.80 2.97
C THR A 21 14.27 15.02 1.77
N HIS A 22 15.55 15.22 1.45
CA HIS A 22 16.26 14.36 0.48
C HIS A 22 16.25 12.88 0.89
N HIS A 23 16.14 12.61 2.19
CA HIS A 23 15.99 11.28 2.74
C HIS A 23 14.70 10.62 2.25
N ALA A 24 13.55 11.32 2.34
CA ALA A 24 12.27 10.78 1.89
C ALA A 24 12.22 10.62 0.37
N VAL A 25 12.78 11.58 -0.38
CA VAL A 25 12.91 11.49 -1.84
C VAL A 25 13.69 10.23 -2.26
N ARG A 26 14.77 9.89 -1.54
CA ARG A 26 15.54 8.66 -1.81
C ARG A 26 14.75 7.39 -1.50
N ILE A 27 13.92 7.37 -0.45
CA ILE A 27 13.05 6.21 -0.18
C ILE A 27 11.98 6.07 -1.27
N TRP A 28 11.41 7.19 -1.73
CA TRP A 28 10.44 7.19 -2.83
C TRP A 28 11.02 6.62 -4.13
N GLN A 29 12.20 7.09 -4.52
CA GLN A 29 12.86 6.69 -5.77
C GLN A 29 13.51 5.30 -5.67
N GLY A 30 14.04 4.96 -4.49
CA GLY A 30 14.90 3.79 -4.33
C GLY A 30 16.31 4.05 -4.86
N ARG A 31 17.01 2.96 -5.18
CA ARG A 31 18.38 3.02 -5.70
C ARG A 31 18.50 2.10 -6.90
N SER A 32 18.97 2.63 -8.03
CA SER A 32 19.33 1.83 -9.20
C SER A 32 20.40 0.80 -8.85
N ALA A 33 20.42 -0.32 -9.58
CA ALA A 33 21.51 -1.27 -9.49
C ALA A 33 22.81 -0.62 -9.98
N SER A 34 23.93 -0.95 -9.35
CA SER A 34 25.27 -0.64 -9.80
C SER A 34 26.08 -1.93 -9.91
N GLU A 35 27.23 -1.91 -10.58
CA GLU A 35 28.08 -3.11 -10.74
C GLU A 35 28.42 -3.80 -9.41
N GLU A 36 28.56 -3.02 -8.33
CA GLU A 36 28.88 -3.53 -6.99
C GLU A 36 27.65 -3.87 -6.12
N LYS A 37 26.44 -3.38 -6.45
CA LYS A 37 25.29 -3.47 -5.54
C LYS A 37 23.96 -3.64 -6.29
N ASN A 38 23.17 -4.60 -5.83
CA ASN A 38 21.80 -4.81 -6.29
C ASN A 38 20.94 -3.53 -6.10
N GLY A 39 20.07 -3.30 -7.07
CA GLY A 39 19.07 -2.23 -7.00
C GLY A 39 18.07 -2.49 -5.88
N ILE A 40 17.64 -1.41 -5.23
CA ILE A 40 16.62 -1.44 -4.16
C ILE A 40 15.41 -0.72 -4.71
N ILE A 41 14.26 -1.41 -4.76
CA ILE A 41 13.03 -0.75 -5.19
C ILE A 41 12.66 0.35 -4.20
N GLY A 42 12.32 1.52 -4.72
CA GLY A 42 11.74 2.59 -3.93
C GLY A 42 10.26 2.34 -3.67
N LEU A 43 9.64 3.24 -2.91
CA LEU A 43 8.21 3.17 -2.66
C LEU A 43 7.38 3.30 -3.96
N SER A 44 7.87 4.03 -4.95
CA SER A 44 7.27 4.05 -6.30
C SER A 44 7.22 2.65 -6.93
N GLY A 45 8.28 1.85 -6.77
CA GLY A 45 8.32 0.45 -7.19
C GLY A 45 7.41 -0.45 -6.37
N PHE A 46 7.31 -0.20 -5.05
CA PHE A 46 6.35 -0.90 -4.18
C PHE A 46 4.90 -0.72 -4.67
N VAL A 47 4.50 0.50 -5.07
CA VAL A 47 3.14 0.77 -5.61
C VAL A 47 2.85 -0.07 -6.86
N HIS A 48 3.84 -0.22 -7.75
CA HIS A 48 3.72 -1.07 -8.93
C HIS A 48 3.58 -2.55 -8.58
N VAL A 49 4.36 -3.03 -7.61
CA VAL A 49 4.24 -4.41 -7.13
C VAL A 49 2.88 -4.66 -6.50
N MET A 50 2.39 -3.74 -5.65
CA MET A 50 1.06 -3.85 -5.07
C MET A 50 -0.06 -3.90 -6.11
N SER A 51 0.07 -3.15 -7.21
CA SER A 51 -0.89 -3.23 -8.32
C SER A 51 -0.95 -4.65 -8.92
N LYS A 52 0.19 -5.35 -9.02
CA LYS A 52 0.26 -6.73 -9.51
C LYS A 52 -0.33 -7.73 -8.52
N ILE A 53 -0.04 -7.55 -7.23
CA ILE A 53 -0.58 -8.40 -6.16
C ILE A 53 -2.11 -8.27 -6.14
N LYS A 54 -2.63 -7.03 -6.14
CA LYS A 54 -4.07 -6.75 -6.19
C LYS A 54 -4.71 -7.45 -7.40
N ARG A 55 -4.11 -7.34 -8.58
CA ARG A 55 -4.61 -8.00 -9.79
C ARG A 55 -4.65 -9.53 -9.65
N GLY A 56 -3.64 -10.14 -9.01
CA GLY A 56 -3.66 -11.57 -8.75
C GLY A 56 -4.79 -11.98 -7.81
N ALA A 57 -4.99 -11.22 -6.72
CA ALA A 57 -6.10 -11.42 -5.80
C ALA A 57 -7.47 -11.25 -6.49
N GLU A 58 -7.62 -10.28 -7.40
CA GLU A 58 -8.82 -10.12 -8.24
C GLU A 58 -9.07 -11.34 -9.13
N GLN A 59 -8.01 -12.02 -9.57
CA GLN A 59 -8.04 -13.19 -10.45
C GLN A 59 -8.13 -14.52 -9.69
N ASP A 60 -8.43 -14.47 -8.38
CA ASP A 60 -8.54 -15.64 -7.51
C ASP A 60 -7.22 -16.40 -7.27
N ASP A 61 -6.07 -15.72 -7.37
CA ASP A 61 -4.77 -16.31 -7.04
C ASP A 61 -4.57 -16.37 -5.50
N PRO A 62 -4.52 -17.58 -4.89
CA PRO A 62 -4.41 -17.70 -3.44
C PRO A 62 -3.04 -17.25 -2.90
N TYR A 63 -1.96 -17.32 -3.69
CA TYR A 63 -0.67 -16.76 -3.27
C TYR A 63 -0.70 -15.25 -3.28
N ALA A 64 -1.38 -14.63 -4.26
CA ALA A 64 -1.54 -13.18 -4.30
C ALA A 64 -2.34 -12.68 -3.07
N ASP A 65 -3.42 -13.36 -2.70
CA ASP A 65 -4.15 -13.06 -1.45
C ASP A 65 -3.25 -13.20 -0.22
N PHE A 66 -2.46 -14.27 -0.13
CA PHE A 66 -1.52 -14.45 0.97
C PHE A 66 -0.48 -13.33 1.04
N TRP A 67 0.01 -12.86 -0.11
CA TRP A 67 0.92 -11.72 -0.17
C TRP A 67 0.27 -10.41 0.29
N MET A 68 -1.03 -10.19 0.03
CA MET A 68 -1.74 -9.03 0.57
C MET A 68 -1.78 -9.06 2.09
N ILE A 69 -2.07 -10.21 2.70
CA ILE A 69 -2.07 -10.39 4.17
C ILE A 69 -0.69 -10.06 4.74
N ARG A 70 0.37 -10.68 4.21
CA ARG A 70 1.75 -10.45 4.69
C ARG A 70 2.20 -9.00 4.56
N ILE A 71 1.78 -8.31 3.50
CA ILE A 71 2.11 -6.90 3.30
C ILE A 71 1.31 -6.03 4.27
N GLN A 72 0.02 -6.31 4.48
CA GLN A 72 -0.79 -5.63 5.48
C GLN A 72 -0.17 -5.73 6.88
N GLU A 73 0.17 -6.94 7.33
CA GLU A 73 0.85 -7.16 8.62
C GLU A 73 2.18 -6.41 8.69
N LYS A 74 2.96 -6.39 7.59
CA LYS A 74 4.23 -5.66 7.55
C LYS A 74 4.03 -4.15 7.62
N LEU A 75 2.96 -3.62 7.01
CA LEU A 75 2.60 -2.20 7.08
C LEU A 75 2.22 -1.82 8.51
N GLU A 76 1.41 -2.63 9.18
CA GLU A 76 1.00 -2.42 10.58
C GLU A 76 2.23 -2.43 11.50
N HIS A 77 3.08 -3.46 11.43
CA HIS A 77 4.33 -3.48 12.19
C HIS A 77 5.27 -2.31 11.87
N SER A 78 5.29 -1.86 10.62
CA SER A 78 6.11 -0.71 10.21
C SER A 78 5.57 0.58 10.82
N LYS A 79 4.25 0.73 10.89
CA LYS A 79 3.58 1.85 11.58
C LYS A 79 3.98 1.89 13.04
N ASP A 80 3.83 0.77 13.75
CA ASP A 80 4.16 0.67 15.17
C ASP A 80 5.64 1.00 15.44
N ALA A 81 6.54 0.52 14.57
CA ALA A 81 7.96 0.82 14.67
C ALA A 81 8.26 2.31 14.46
N LEU A 82 7.59 2.99 13.52
CA LEU A 82 7.76 4.43 13.31
C LEU A 82 7.19 5.23 14.48
N THR A 83 6.01 4.86 14.99
CA THR A 83 5.40 5.50 16.17
C THR A 83 6.30 5.40 17.38
N LEU A 84 6.92 4.24 17.64
CA LEU A 84 7.87 4.09 18.74
C LEU A 84 9.07 5.03 18.61
N ILE A 85 9.62 5.20 17.41
CA ILE A 85 10.74 6.12 17.17
C ILE A 85 10.28 7.58 17.33
N GLU A 86 9.07 7.89 16.87
CA GLU A 86 8.48 9.22 17.00
C GLU A 86 8.27 9.62 18.46
N ASP A 87 7.76 8.70 19.29
CA ASP A 87 7.58 8.91 20.73
C ASP A 87 8.91 9.16 21.44
N GLN A 88 9.94 8.37 21.10
CA GLN A 88 11.28 8.59 21.63
C GLN A 88 11.86 9.95 21.20
N LEU A 89 11.55 10.40 19.97
CA LEU A 89 11.98 11.70 19.48
C LEU A 89 11.28 12.83 20.23
N GLU A 90 9.98 12.69 20.47
CA GLU A 90 9.19 13.68 21.22
C GLU A 90 9.74 13.87 22.63
N GLN A 91 10.12 12.78 23.31
CA GLN A 91 10.79 12.85 24.62
C GLN A 91 12.14 13.59 24.60
N ARG A 92 12.84 13.62 23.46
CA ARG A 92 14.07 14.41 23.31
C ARG A 92 13.75 15.87 23.04
N MET A 93 12.75 16.12 22.19
CA MET A 93 12.29 17.47 21.83
C MET A 93 11.73 18.23 23.04
N SER A 94 11.11 17.55 24.00
CA SER A 94 10.59 18.16 25.24
C SER A 94 11.67 18.77 26.15
N ARG A 95 12.95 18.52 25.88
CA ARG A 95 14.09 19.11 26.61
C ARG A 95 14.47 20.50 26.10
N LEU A 96 13.86 20.97 25.01
CA LEU A 96 14.04 22.34 24.56
C LEU A 96 13.60 23.33 25.65
N PRO A 97 14.40 24.35 25.96
CA PRO A 97 13.98 25.42 26.85
C PRO A 97 12.67 26.04 26.35
N THR A 98 11.70 26.23 27.25
CA THR A 98 10.37 26.78 26.91
C THR A 98 10.40 28.19 26.34
N ALA A 99 11.51 28.92 26.54
CA ALA A 99 11.75 30.23 25.93
C ALA A 99 12.07 30.16 24.43
N ILE A 100 12.36 28.97 23.88
CA ILE A 100 12.64 28.75 22.46
C ILE A 100 11.37 28.20 21.80
N ASN A 101 10.74 28.98 20.93
CA ASN A 101 9.67 28.51 20.07
C ASN A 101 10.26 27.99 18.76
N VAL A 102 10.12 26.69 18.53
CA VAL A 102 10.61 26.03 17.31
C VAL A 102 9.41 25.62 16.47
N GLY A 103 9.20 26.33 15.35
CA GLY A 103 8.18 25.98 14.36
C GLY A 103 8.59 24.79 13.48
N ASP A 104 7.72 24.46 12.52
CA ASP A 104 7.94 23.33 11.60
C ASP A 104 9.22 23.51 10.77
N ASN A 105 10.05 22.46 10.73
CA ASN A 105 11.27 22.47 9.92
C ASN A 105 10.98 22.14 8.44
N LEU A 106 10.23 23.03 7.77
CA LEU A 106 9.84 22.84 6.39
C LEU A 106 10.99 23.20 5.43
N ASN A 107 11.15 22.39 4.38
CA ASN A 107 11.99 22.77 3.25
C ASN A 107 11.34 23.93 2.49
N VAL A 108 12.13 24.97 2.17
CA VAL A 108 11.72 26.14 1.38
C VAL A 108 11.39 25.80 -0.07
N HIS A 109 11.92 24.69 -0.58
CA HIS A 109 11.63 24.15 -1.92
C HIS A 109 11.36 22.64 -1.81
N PRO A 110 10.18 22.25 -1.31
CA PRO A 110 9.83 20.84 -1.22
C PRO A 110 9.59 20.25 -2.62
N LEU A 111 9.75 18.93 -2.72
CA LEU A 111 9.47 18.19 -3.95
C LEU A 111 8.00 17.75 -3.94
N THR A 112 7.21 18.26 -4.88
CA THR A 112 5.83 17.80 -5.11
C THR A 112 5.79 16.79 -6.25
N LEU A 113 5.13 15.66 -6.03
CA LEU A 113 5.05 14.54 -6.95
C LEU A 113 3.58 14.15 -7.18
N PRO A 114 3.15 13.89 -8.43
CA PRO A 114 1.83 13.35 -8.68
C PRO A 114 1.74 11.92 -8.12
N LEU A 115 0.66 11.62 -7.40
CA LEU A 115 0.37 10.29 -6.88
C LEU A 115 -0.68 9.58 -7.73
N SER A 116 -0.26 8.51 -8.38
CA SER A 116 -1.16 7.57 -9.08
C SER A 116 -1.18 6.25 -8.32
N ILE A 117 -2.12 6.11 -7.38
CA ILE A 117 -2.25 4.95 -6.50
C ILE A 117 -3.63 4.31 -6.69
N ASN A 118 -3.66 2.99 -6.78
CA ASN A 118 -4.87 2.20 -7.08
C ASN A 118 -5.14 1.06 -6.06
N THR A 119 -4.38 1.03 -4.96
CA THR A 119 -4.57 0.05 -3.87
C THR A 119 -4.54 0.75 -2.50
N PRO A 120 -5.42 0.37 -1.54
CA PRO A 120 -5.37 0.91 -0.18
C PRO A 120 -4.04 0.65 0.54
N LEU A 121 -3.45 -0.54 0.38
CA LEU A 121 -2.15 -0.88 1.00
C LEU A 121 -1.01 0.01 0.48
N SER A 122 -1.07 0.45 -0.78
CA SER A 122 -0.14 1.45 -1.33
C SER A 122 -0.32 2.83 -0.66
N PHE A 123 -1.54 3.23 -0.33
CA PHE A 123 -1.78 4.48 0.42
C PHE A 123 -1.21 4.39 1.83
N MET A 124 -1.41 3.27 2.54
CA MET A 124 -0.80 3.05 3.85
C MET A 124 0.73 3.20 3.79
N ALA A 125 1.37 2.64 2.76
CA ALA A 125 2.80 2.76 2.57
C ALA A 125 3.25 4.21 2.32
N VAL A 126 2.44 5.01 1.62
CA VAL A 126 2.67 6.45 1.44
C VAL A 126 2.49 7.23 2.72
N TYR A 127 1.52 6.89 3.57
CA TYR A 127 1.39 7.50 4.90
C TYR A 127 2.63 7.26 5.75
N LEU A 128 3.18 6.05 5.74
CA LEU A 128 4.45 5.76 6.43
C LEU A 128 5.64 6.57 5.87
N LEU A 129 5.64 6.91 4.58
CA LEU A 129 6.65 7.79 4.00
C LEU A 129 6.49 9.25 4.46
N ILE A 130 5.25 9.71 4.65
CA ILE A 130 4.97 11.04 5.21
C ILE A 130 5.46 11.08 6.67
N ASP A 131 5.15 10.06 7.46
CA ASP A 131 5.63 9.93 8.85
C ASP A 131 7.16 9.90 8.90
N TYR A 132 7.79 9.13 8.01
CA TYR A 132 9.24 9.13 7.83
C TYR A 132 9.80 10.54 7.55
N ASP A 133 9.20 11.28 6.61
CA ASP A 133 9.65 12.62 6.26
C ASP A 133 9.51 13.58 7.46
N ASN A 134 8.42 13.46 8.22
CA ASN A 134 8.19 14.19 9.47
C ASN A 134 9.27 13.91 10.52
N ILE A 135 9.54 12.62 10.79
CA ILE A 135 10.53 12.19 11.77
C ILE A 135 11.93 12.69 11.37
N VAL A 136 12.32 12.57 10.11
CA VAL A 136 13.63 13.04 9.64
C VAL A 136 13.76 14.56 9.78
N ARG A 137 12.71 15.34 9.46
CA ARG A 137 12.72 16.80 9.69
C ARG A 137 12.96 17.14 11.16
N ARG A 138 12.25 16.46 12.07
CA ARG A 138 12.38 16.66 13.52
C ARG A 138 13.76 16.23 14.03
N LEU A 139 14.36 15.17 13.50
CA LEU A 139 15.73 14.76 13.82
C LEU A 139 16.78 15.80 13.36
N LEU A 140 16.64 16.32 12.14
CA LEU A 140 17.53 17.37 11.62
C LEU A 140 17.43 18.64 12.48
N LEU A 141 16.22 18.99 12.90
CA LEU A 141 15.97 20.11 13.80
C LEU A 141 16.60 19.89 15.18
N ALA A 142 16.36 18.73 15.81
CA ALA A 142 16.94 18.36 17.10
C ALA A 142 18.48 18.43 17.07
N HIS A 143 19.09 18.03 15.96
CA HIS A 143 20.55 18.14 15.80
C HIS A 143 21.00 19.60 15.69
N ARG A 144 20.31 20.42 14.89
CA ARG A 144 20.63 21.86 14.73
C ARG A 144 20.47 22.64 16.02
N THR A 145 19.54 22.25 16.88
CA THR A 145 19.31 22.86 18.20
C THR A 145 20.15 22.22 19.32
N ALA A 146 21.12 21.38 18.98
CA ALA A 146 22.04 20.72 19.90
C ALA A 146 21.38 19.80 20.96
N LEU A 147 20.17 19.29 20.70
CA LEU A 147 19.51 18.29 21.56
C LEU A 147 20.11 16.89 21.39
N ILE A 148 20.59 16.58 20.19
CA ILE A 148 21.20 15.29 19.84
C ILE A 148 22.51 15.46 19.09
N GLY A 149 23.40 14.49 19.26
CA GLY A 149 24.66 14.43 18.54
C GLY A 149 24.49 13.95 17.09
N ARG A 150 25.51 14.21 16.26
CA ARG A 150 25.54 13.75 14.86
C ARG A 150 25.42 12.22 14.73
N ARG A 151 26.02 11.47 15.66
CA ARG A 151 25.97 10.00 15.68
C ARG A 151 24.55 9.50 15.94
N ASP A 152 23.87 10.06 16.94
CA ASP A 152 22.49 9.71 17.28
C ASP A 152 21.55 10.03 16.11
N MET A 153 21.67 11.23 15.55
CA MET A 153 20.89 11.63 14.37
C MET A 153 21.07 10.63 13.21
N ALA A 154 22.32 10.28 12.87
CA ALA A 154 22.58 9.34 11.78
C ALA A 154 22.02 7.94 12.08
N HIS A 155 22.15 7.47 13.32
CA HIS A 155 21.60 6.18 13.76
C HIS A 155 20.07 6.15 13.63
N TRP A 156 19.38 7.19 14.07
CA TRP A 156 17.92 7.26 14.02
C TRP A 156 17.41 7.38 12.58
N ILE A 157 18.07 8.19 11.74
CA ILE A 157 17.73 8.28 10.31
C ILE A 157 17.88 6.91 9.64
N ASP A 158 18.93 6.14 9.95
CA ASP A 158 19.09 4.79 9.39
C ASP A 158 18.03 3.83 9.91
N ALA A 159 17.69 3.88 11.20
CA ALA A 159 16.65 3.05 11.82
C ALA A 159 15.27 3.28 11.18
N VAL A 160 14.81 4.53 11.09
CA VAL A 160 13.54 4.89 10.45
C VAL A 160 13.57 4.52 8.96
N GLY A 161 14.73 4.70 8.30
CA GLY A 161 14.90 4.33 6.89
C GLY A 161 14.89 2.82 6.67
N HIS A 162 15.37 2.04 7.63
CA HIS A 162 15.35 0.58 7.58
C HIS A 162 13.92 0.04 7.57
N VAL A 163 13.01 0.65 8.34
CA VAL A 163 11.60 0.25 8.38
C VAL A 163 11.01 0.24 6.97
N LEU A 164 11.08 1.37 6.25
CA LEU A 164 10.53 1.48 4.89
C LEU A 164 11.29 0.63 3.86
N ARG A 165 12.62 0.56 3.96
CA ARG A 165 13.41 -0.31 3.06
C ARG A 165 13.06 -1.79 3.24
N SER A 166 12.80 -2.23 4.47
CA SER A 166 12.41 -3.60 4.77
C SER A 166 11.02 -3.95 4.24
N LEU A 167 10.08 -2.99 4.28
CA LEU A 167 8.76 -3.11 3.65
C LEU A 167 8.88 -3.26 2.13
N CYS A 168 9.64 -2.38 1.47
CA CYS A 168 9.90 -2.47 0.04
C CYS A 168 10.58 -3.80 -0.33
N GLY A 169 11.57 -4.24 0.47
CA GLY A 169 12.26 -5.50 0.27
C GLY A 169 11.36 -6.74 0.42
N LEU A 170 10.34 -6.69 1.27
CA LEU A 170 9.33 -7.75 1.36
C LEU A 170 8.50 -7.82 0.08
N ALA A 171 7.92 -6.70 -0.36
CA ALA A 171 7.10 -6.66 -1.56
C ALA A 171 7.88 -7.10 -2.80
N GLN A 172 9.15 -6.73 -2.92
CA GLN A 172 10.01 -7.10 -4.06
C GLN A 172 10.13 -8.62 -4.28
N GLN A 173 9.89 -9.44 -3.24
CA GLN A 173 9.95 -10.90 -3.33
C GLN A 173 8.70 -11.50 -4.00
N PHE A 174 7.64 -10.72 -4.21
CA PHE A 174 6.43 -11.18 -4.87
C PHE A 174 6.71 -11.69 -6.28
N LYS A 175 6.14 -12.86 -6.57
CA LYS A 175 6.16 -13.50 -7.88
C LYS A 175 4.76 -14.00 -8.15
N PHE A 176 4.23 -13.66 -9.33
CA PHE A 176 2.90 -14.07 -9.75
C PHE A 176 2.85 -15.59 -9.97
N SER A 177 1.87 -16.26 -9.38
CA SER A 177 1.77 -17.72 -9.46
C SER A 177 0.93 -18.16 -10.66
N GLY A 178 -0.12 -17.40 -10.99
CA GLY A 178 -1.00 -17.68 -12.13
C GLY A 178 -1.94 -18.87 -11.94
N VAL A 179 -2.03 -19.39 -10.71
CA VAL A 179 -3.03 -20.40 -10.33
C VAL A 179 -4.25 -19.74 -9.69
N THR A 180 -5.35 -20.48 -9.68
CA THR A 180 -6.62 -20.13 -9.04
C THR A 180 -6.95 -21.15 -7.95
N ARG A 181 -7.89 -20.84 -7.05
CA ARG A 181 -8.33 -21.80 -6.03
C ARG A 181 -8.94 -23.07 -6.62
N GLU A 182 -9.60 -22.96 -7.77
CA GLU A 182 -10.14 -24.11 -8.53
C GLU A 182 -9.04 -25.12 -8.93
N ASP A 183 -7.84 -24.64 -9.24
CA ASP A 183 -6.70 -25.50 -9.57
C ASP A 183 -6.30 -26.40 -8.38
N PHE A 184 -6.46 -25.89 -7.16
CA PHE A 184 -6.19 -26.63 -5.93
C PHE A 184 -7.32 -27.60 -5.57
N ILE A 185 -8.59 -27.23 -5.82
CA ILE A 185 -9.74 -28.12 -5.64
C ILE A 185 -9.63 -29.33 -6.58
N THR A 186 -9.29 -29.08 -7.85
CA THR A 186 -9.10 -30.12 -8.87
C THR A 186 -7.76 -30.84 -8.77
N ASN A 187 -6.84 -30.35 -7.94
CA ASN A 187 -5.48 -30.84 -7.76
C ASN A 187 -4.76 -31.06 -9.11
N ASN A 188 -4.78 -30.04 -9.97
CA ASN A 188 -4.20 -30.15 -11.30
C ASN A 188 -2.67 -29.97 -11.30
N ALA A 189 -2.05 -30.05 -12.49
CA ALA A 189 -0.59 -29.92 -12.62
C ALA A 189 -0.08 -28.53 -12.21
N LEU A 190 -0.84 -27.46 -12.50
CA LEU A 190 -0.46 -26.09 -12.16
C LEU A 190 -0.42 -25.88 -10.63
N ALA A 191 -1.39 -26.42 -9.90
CA ALA A 191 -1.41 -26.35 -8.44
C ALA A 191 -0.22 -27.07 -7.78
N ARG A 192 0.18 -28.24 -8.33
CA ARG A 192 1.37 -28.96 -7.85
C ARG A 192 2.65 -28.20 -8.11
N GLU A 193 2.84 -27.69 -9.33
CA GLU A 193 4.01 -26.87 -9.68
C GLU A 193 4.09 -25.60 -8.81
N ALA A 194 2.95 -24.96 -8.56
CA ALA A 194 2.89 -23.78 -7.71
C ALA A 194 3.30 -24.12 -6.25
N ARG A 195 2.84 -25.25 -5.69
CA ARG A 195 3.30 -25.70 -4.34
C ARG A 195 4.80 -25.92 -4.29
N GLU A 196 5.37 -26.58 -5.29
CA GLU A 196 6.82 -26.81 -5.34
C GLU A 196 7.61 -25.50 -5.41
N ARG A 197 7.08 -24.50 -6.13
CA ARG A 197 7.76 -23.23 -6.36
C ARG A 197 7.59 -22.21 -5.24
N PHE A 198 6.41 -22.13 -4.64
CA PHE A 198 6.03 -21.08 -3.70
C PHE A 198 5.83 -21.57 -2.26
N GLY A 199 5.79 -22.89 -2.06
CA GLY A 199 5.52 -23.52 -0.77
C GLY A 199 4.02 -23.69 -0.50
N ASP A 200 3.69 -24.32 0.61
CA ASP A 200 2.31 -24.53 1.02
C ASP A 200 1.68 -23.26 1.60
N LEU A 201 0.37 -23.12 1.36
CA LEU A 201 -0.45 -22.04 1.90
C LEU A 201 -1.32 -22.52 3.06
N PRO A 202 -1.66 -21.65 4.03
CA PRO A 202 -2.67 -21.95 5.04
C PRO A 202 -4.00 -22.35 4.40
N ALA A 203 -4.69 -23.33 5.01
CA ALA A 203 -5.97 -23.84 4.50
C ALA A 203 -7.01 -22.72 4.32
N GLU A 204 -7.11 -21.81 5.29
CA GLU A 204 -8.04 -20.68 5.26
C GLU A 204 -7.82 -19.74 4.07
N VAL A 205 -6.57 -19.62 3.60
CA VAL A 205 -6.25 -18.80 2.41
C VAL A 205 -6.60 -19.55 1.13
N LEU A 206 -6.33 -20.85 1.08
CA LEU A 206 -6.73 -21.71 -0.05
C LEU A 206 -8.26 -21.79 -0.20
N GLU A 207 -8.98 -21.82 0.92
CA GLU A 207 -10.45 -21.81 0.96
C GLU A 207 -11.03 -20.41 0.70
N GLY A 208 -10.21 -19.36 0.79
CA GLY A 208 -10.63 -17.97 0.61
C GLY A 208 -11.43 -17.40 1.79
N THR A 209 -11.43 -18.09 2.94
CA THR A 209 -12.06 -17.65 4.19
C THR A 209 -11.21 -16.61 4.93
N CYS A 210 -9.88 -16.64 4.73
CA CYS A 210 -8.96 -15.62 5.22
C CYS A 210 -8.34 -14.85 4.04
N ARG A 211 -8.63 -13.54 3.97
CA ARG A 211 -8.11 -12.60 2.98
C ARG A 211 -7.80 -11.27 3.69
N SER A 212 -6.92 -10.46 3.10
CA SER A 212 -6.66 -9.10 3.59
C SER A 212 -7.96 -8.29 3.65
N GLU A 213 -8.09 -7.40 4.64
CA GLU A 213 -9.22 -6.45 4.73
C GLU A 213 -9.36 -5.61 3.46
N PHE A 214 -8.24 -5.36 2.78
CA PHE A 214 -8.17 -4.58 1.55
C PHE A 214 -8.15 -5.45 0.29
N ALA A 215 -8.43 -6.75 0.42
CA ALA A 215 -8.49 -7.66 -0.72
C ALA A 215 -9.65 -7.28 -1.65
N PRO A 216 -9.41 -7.17 -2.96
CA PRO A 216 -10.46 -6.85 -3.92
C PRO A 216 -11.44 -8.04 -4.06
N PRO A 217 -12.68 -7.78 -4.53
CA PRO A 217 -13.61 -8.86 -4.84
C PRO A 217 -13.04 -9.76 -5.93
N ILE A 218 -13.23 -11.07 -5.78
CA ILE A 218 -12.79 -12.06 -6.75
C ILE A 218 -13.68 -11.96 -8.00
N ILE A 219 -13.06 -11.81 -9.16
CA ILE A 219 -13.76 -11.79 -10.45
C ILE A 219 -14.15 -13.22 -10.77
N ARG A 220 -15.41 -13.57 -10.48
CA ARG A 220 -15.99 -14.81 -10.99
C ARG A 220 -16.19 -14.67 -12.49
N ARG A 221 -15.32 -15.31 -13.28
CA ARG A 221 -15.55 -15.46 -14.72
C ARG A 221 -16.82 -16.30 -14.87
N ARG A 222 -17.96 -15.68 -15.17
CA ARG A 222 -19.11 -16.43 -15.71
C ARG A 222 -18.57 -17.15 -16.93
N MET A 223 -18.51 -18.48 -16.87
CA MET A 223 -18.44 -19.26 -18.09
C MET A 223 -19.66 -18.83 -18.89
N SER A 224 -19.44 -18.19 -20.04
CA SER A 224 -20.50 -18.01 -21.02
C SER A 224 -20.88 -19.41 -21.46
N ASP A 225 -21.91 -19.96 -20.82
CA ASP A 225 -22.66 -21.04 -21.42
C ASP A 225 -23.26 -20.49 -22.73
N ARG A 226 -23.37 -21.39 -23.70
CA ARG A 226 -23.58 -21.08 -25.12
C ARG A 226 -24.75 -20.09 -25.34
N GLY A 227 -24.56 -19.22 -26.34
CA GLY A 227 -25.45 -18.10 -26.61
C GLY A 227 -26.92 -18.46 -26.84
N LEU A 228 -27.78 -17.60 -26.31
CA LEU A 228 -29.05 -17.08 -26.85
C LEU A 228 -29.38 -15.81 -26.03
N PRO A 229 -30.00 -14.77 -26.62
CA PRO A 229 -30.36 -13.56 -25.88
C PRO A 229 -31.64 -13.82 -25.07
N GLU A 230 -31.53 -13.83 -23.73
CA GLU A 230 -32.71 -13.75 -22.86
C GLU A 230 -32.97 -12.31 -22.44
N GLU A 231 -34.23 -11.92 -22.62
CA GLU A 231 -34.81 -10.62 -22.30
C GLU A 231 -34.56 -10.25 -20.83
N VAL A 232 -34.26 -8.98 -20.61
CA VAL A 232 -33.97 -8.41 -19.30
C VAL A 232 -35.25 -8.39 -18.46
N GLU A 233 -35.39 -9.35 -17.56
CA GLU A 233 -36.42 -9.31 -16.51
C GLU A 233 -35.96 -8.36 -15.40
N VAL A 234 -36.68 -7.25 -15.27
CA VAL A 234 -36.40 -6.15 -14.33
C VAL A 234 -36.53 -6.65 -12.89
N THR A 235 -35.44 -6.57 -12.13
CA THR A 235 -35.38 -7.02 -10.73
C THR A 235 -35.52 -5.86 -9.74
N ALA A 236 -36.58 -5.93 -8.95
CA ALA A 236 -36.82 -5.53 -7.56
C ALA A 236 -36.36 -4.17 -6.96
N GLU A 237 -35.47 -3.38 -7.56
CA GLU A 237 -35.01 -2.11 -6.96
C GLU A 237 -35.85 -0.88 -7.35
N GLU A 238 -36.73 -1.00 -8.35
CA GLU A 238 -37.69 0.06 -8.71
C GLU A 238 -38.93 0.12 -7.79
N ARG A 239 -39.07 -0.82 -6.85
CA ARG A 239 -40.22 -0.86 -5.93
C ARG A 239 -40.03 0.02 -4.69
N ILE A 240 -38.80 0.34 -4.31
CA ILE A 240 -38.50 1.07 -3.05
C ILE A 240 -38.58 2.60 -3.24
N VAL A 241 -38.44 3.12 -4.46
CA VAL A 241 -38.50 4.57 -4.73
C VAL A 241 -39.93 5.08 -4.93
N ARG A 242 -40.92 4.20 -5.14
CA ARG A 242 -42.35 4.59 -5.30
C ARG A 242 -43.12 4.73 -3.99
N GLU A 243 -42.54 4.41 -2.84
CA GLU A 243 -43.25 4.47 -1.55
C GLU A 243 -42.90 5.72 -0.71
N TYR A 244 -41.94 6.56 -1.15
CA TYR A 244 -41.51 7.77 -0.41
C TYR A 244 -41.84 9.13 -1.08
N LEU A 245 -42.55 9.14 -2.20
CA LEU A 245 -43.05 10.38 -2.84
C LEU A 245 -44.54 10.29 -3.21
N GLY A 246 -45.33 9.69 -2.32
CA GLY A 246 -46.80 9.80 -2.34
C GLY A 246 -47.25 10.96 -1.45
N GLY A 247 -47.35 12.16 -2.04
CA GLY A 247 -47.82 13.39 -1.41
C GLY A 247 -47.49 14.61 -2.26
#